data_AF-A0A924A928-F1
#
_entry.id   AF-A0A924A928-F1
#
_cell.length_a   1.000
_cell.length_b   1.000
_cell.length_c   1.000
_cell.angle_alpha   90.00
_cell.angle_beta   90.00
_cell.angle_gamma   90.00
#
_symmetry.space_group_name_H-M   'P 1'
#
loop_
_entity.id
_entity.type
_entity.pdbx_description
1 polymer ?
#
loop_
_entity_poly.entity_id
_entity_poly.type
_entity_poly.pdbx_seq_one_letter_code
_entity_poly.pdbx_strand_id
1 'polypeptide(L)'
;MKKYFCLVLIIIAAGMYSCSKKSHPTGSATNSKTDTAASKAPVIVKRKIKEPVPKVISVNDTAAKKSVDGRYYYDLQGHRYWKNSKDGKYYLFNKSMNGNDDFKGTAN
;
A
#
# COMPACT_ATOMS: atom_id res chain seq x y z
N MET A 1 43.70 -23.31 4.51
CA MET A 1 42.82 -22.27 3.93
C MET A 1 41.84 -22.80 2.86
N LYS A 2 42.20 -23.81 2.03
CA LYS A 2 41.29 -24.42 1.04
C LYS A 2 40.02 -25.10 1.59
N LYS A 3 40.04 -25.63 2.82
CA LYS A 3 38.88 -26.32 3.44
C LYS A 3 37.72 -25.38 3.77
N TYR A 4 38.01 -24.13 4.15
CA TYR A 4 37.00 -23.11 4.45
C TYR A 4 36.43 -22.47 3.17
N PHE A 5 37.19 -22.48 2.09
CA PHE A 5 36.74 -21.99 0.79
C PHE A 5 35.58 -22.83 0.22
N CYS A 6 35.63 -24.15 0.37
CA CYS A 6 34.52 -25.03 -0.01
C CYS A 6 33.28 -24.82 0.86
N LEU A 7 33.45 -24.53 2.16
CA LEU A 7 32.35 -24.30 3.09
C LEU A 7 31.61 -22.98 2.79
N VAL A 8 32.33 -21.92 2.41
CA VAL A 8 31.74 -20.64 2.02
C VAL A 8 30.95 -20.76 0.72
N LEU A 9 31.42 -21.56 -0.25
CA LEU A 9 30.70 -21.79 -1.51
C LEU A 9 29.37 -22.54 -1.32
N ILE A 10 29.30 -23.46 -0.37
CA ILE A 10 28.07 -24.22 -0.08
C ILE A 10 27.00 -23.31 0.55
N ILE A 11 27.39 -22.38 1.43
CA ILE A 11 26.46 -21.45 2.08
C ILE A 11 25.86 -20.45 1.07
N ILE A 12 26.66 -19.99 0.11
CA ILE A 12 26.17 -19.08 -0.96
C ILE A 12 25.18 -19.78 -1.89
N ALA A 13 25.41 -21.06 -2.23
CA ALA A 13 24.51 -21.83 -3.09
C ALA A 13 23.15 -22.13 -2.43
N ALA A 14 23.12 -22.34 -1.10
CA ALA A 14 21.89 -22.61 -0.37
C ALA A 14 20.96 -21.38 -0.26
N GLY A 15 21.51 -20.15 -0.31
CA GLY A 15 20.73 -18.91 -0.20
C GLY A 15 19.86 -18.57 -1.42
N MET A 16 20.18 -19.11 -2.60
CA MET A 16 19.45 -18.78 -3.85
C MET A 16 18.20 -19.64 -4.09
N TYR A 17 17.97 -20.69 -3.29
CA TYR A 17 16.79 -21.56 -3.42
C TYR A 17 15.54 -21.09 -2.65
N SER A 18 15.59 -19.98 -1.92
CA SER A 18 14.54 -19.60 -0.96
C SER A 18 13.50 -18.57 -1.43
N CYS A 19 13.44 -18.20 -2.71
CA CYS A 19 12.52 -17.16 -3.20
C CYS A 19 11.70 -17.52 -4.46
N SER A 20 11.16 -18.74 -4.57
CA SER A 20 10.32 -19.13 -5.72
C SER A 20 8.83 -19.42 -5.41
N LYS A 21 8.31 -19.10 -4.22
CA LYS A 21 6.86 -19.22 -3.96
C LYS A 21 6.15 -17.87 -3.97
N LYS A 22 5.78 -17.43 -5.18
CA LYS A 22 4.77 -16.39 -5.38
C LYS A 22 3.38 -17.01 -5.15
N SER A 23 2.89 -16.98 -3.91
CA SER A 23 1.51 -17.33 -3.58
C SER A 23 0.60 -16.14 -3.85
N HIS A 24 -0.19 -16.22 -4.92
CA HIS A 24 -1.32 -15.32 -5.14
C HIS A 24 -2.51 -15.83 -4.31
N PRO A 25 -3.16 -15.02 -3.46
CA PRO A 25 -4.49 -15.36 -2.97
C PRO A 25 -5.49 -15.17 -4.12
N THR A 26 -5.80 -16.26 -4.82
CA THR A 26 -6.99 -16.35 -5.66
C THR A 26 -8.19 -16.52 -4.73
N GLY A 27 -8.88 -15.43 -4.43
CA GLY A 27 -10.16 -15.47 -3.75
C GLY A 27 -11.22 -16.13 -4.64
N SER A 28 -11.54 -17.38 -4.29
CA SER A 28 -12.66 -18.23 -4.66
C SER A 28 -13.67 -17.72 -5.70
N ALA A 29 -13.62 -18.34 -6.88
CA ALA A 29 -14.83 -18.80 -7.54
C ALA A 29 -14.98 -20.31 -7.27
N THR A 30 -16.10 -20.74 -6.68
CA THR A 30 -16.80 -22.00 -7.01
C THR A 30 -18.12 -22.09 -6.23
N ASN A 31 -19.19 -22.26 -7.01
CA ASN A 31 -20.58 -22.52 -6.66
C ASN A 31 -20.79 -23.64 -5.63
N SER A 32 -21.91 -23.58 -4.90
CA SER A 32 -22.89 -24.68 -4.88
C SER A 32 -24.18 -24.36 -4.11
N LYS A 33 -25.29 -24.77 -4.74
CA LYS A 33 -26.59 -25.24 -4.22
C LYS A 33 -27.80 -24.28 -4.15
N THR A 34 -28.69 -24.55 -5.12
CA THR A 34 -30.05 -25.07 -4.90
C THR A 34 -31.20 -24.05 -4.82
N ASP A 35 -32.10 -24.21 -5.80
CA ASP A 35 -33.44 -23.66 -5.86
C ASP A 35 -34.24 -23.89 -4.57
N THR A 36 -34.79 -22.83 -4.01
CA THR A 36 -36.08 -22.86 -3.32
C THR A 36 -36.68 -21.46 -3.43
N ALA A 37 -37.83 -21.39 -4.11
CA ALA A 37 -38.68 -20.23 -4.18
C ALA A 37 -39.14 -19.84 -2.76
N ALA A 38 -38.76 -18.66 -2.31
CA ALA A 38 -39.40 -17.97 -1.19
C ALA A 38 -39.28 -16.47 -1.42
N SER A 39 -40.44 -15.82 -1.52
CA SER A 39 -40.67 -14.39 -1.72
C SER A 39 -39.69 -13.53 -0.91
N LYS A 40 -38.81 -12.78 -1.61
CA LYS A 40 -37.95 -11.78 -0.98
C LYS A 40 -38.50 -10.40 -1.30
N ALA A 41 -39.00 -9.73 -0.27
CA ALA A 41 -39.24 -8.30 -0.28
C ALA A 41 -38.02 -7.56 -0.88
N PRO A 42 -38.21 -6.46 -1.62
CA PRO A 42 -37.11 -5.75 -2.25
C PRO A 42 -36.16 -5.26 -1.15
N VAL A 43 -34.97 -5.87 -1.08
CA VAL A 43 -33.87 -5.37 -0.27
C VAL A 43 -33.48 -4.04 -0.88
N ILE A 44 -33.91 -2.95 -0.27
CA ILE A 44 -33.48 -1.60 -0.60
C ILE A 44 -31.99 -1.53 -0.24
N VAL A 45 -31.14 -1.84 -1.20
CA VAL A 45 -29.69 -1.66 -1.08
C VAL A 45 -29.45 -0.16 -1.03
N LYS A 46 -29.38 0.40 0.19
CA LYS A 46 -28.91 1.77 0.40
C LYS A 46 -27.50 1.85 -0.20
N ARG A 47 -27.39 2.45 -1.39
CA ARG A 47 -26.10 2.71 -2.01
C ARG A 47 -25.30 3.56 -1.02
N LYS A 48 -24.16 3.06 -0.55
CA LYS A 48 -23.23 3.87 0.23
C LYS A 48 -22.80 5.04 -0.64
N ILE A 49 -23.20 6.24 -0.25
CA ILE A 49 -22.75 7.47 -0.89
C ILE A 49 -21.24 7.52 -0.67
N LYS A 50 -20.47 7.48 -1.76
CA LYS A 50 -19.02 7.61 -1.69
C LYS A 50 -18.71 9.08 -1.42
N GLU A 51 -18.14 9.38 -0.27
CA GLU A 51 -17.68 10.72 0.03
C GLU A 51 -16.61 11.14 -0.99
N PRO A 52 -16.64 12.40 -1.46
CA PRO A 52 -15.61 12.89 -2.36
C PRO A 52 -14.26 12.93 -1.64
N VAL A 53 -13.26 12.29 -2.22
CA VAL A 53 -11.90 12.26 -1.67
C VAL A 53 -11.23 13.61 -1.93
N PRO A 54 -10.82 14.37 -0.91
CA PRO A 54 -10.20 15.67 -1.10
C PRO A 54 -8.82 15.51 -1.76
N LYS A 55 -8.47 16.39 -2.69
CA LYS A 55 -7.15 16.39 -3.33
C LYS A 55 -6.05 16.90 -2.39
N VAL A 56 -6.40 17.83 -1.51
CA VAL A 56 -5.48 18.50 -0.58
C VAL A 56 -6.13 18.56 0.78
N ILE A 57 -5.35 18.28 1.83
CA ILE A 57 -5.77 18.37 3.22
C ILE A 57 -4.72 19.12 4.03
N SER A 58 -5.15 19.75 5.11
CA SER A 58 -4.28 20.32 6.14
C SER A 58 -4.34 19.40 7.34
N VAL A 59 -3.21 18.85 7.75
CA VAL A 59 -3.10 17.91 8.87
C VAL A 59 -1.91 18.33 9.72
N ASN A 60 -2.01 18.16 11.03
CA ASN A 60 -0.89 18.39 11.92
C ASN A 60 0.20 17.33 11.70
N ASP A 61 1.46 17.75 11.65
CA ASP A 61 2.61 16.86 11.51
C ASP A 61 2.70 15.80 12.62
N THR A 62 2.13 16.04 13.80
CA THR A 62 2.04 15.03 14.88
C THR A 62 1.13 13.85 14.53
N ALA A 63 0.13 14.05 13.68
CA ALA A 63 -0.76 13.00 13.20
C ALA A 63 -0.21 12.32 11.93
N ALA A 64 0.80 12.92 11.28
CA ALA A 64 1.45 12.37 10.11
C ALA A 64 2.49 11.32 10.48
N LYS A 65 2.69 10.36 9.56
CA LYS A 65 3.73 9.34 9.67
C LYS A 65 4.95 9.78 8.88
N LYS A 66 6.13 9.45 9.39
CA LYS A 66 7.39 9.62 8.67
C LYS A 66 7.74 8.34 7.92
N SER A 67 8.05 8.47 6.64
CA SER A 67 8.52 7.39 5.79
C SER A 67 10.04 7.19 5.99
N VAL A 68 10.56 6.06 5.53
CA VAL A 68 11.97 5.68 5.64
C VAL A 68 12.91 6.65 4.94
N ASP A 69 12.41 7.35 3.93
CA ASP A 69 13.08 8.41 3.16
C ASP A 69 12.93 9.80 3.82
N GLY A 70 12.38 9.87 5.03
CA GLY A 70 12.22 11.10 5.80
C GLY A 70 11.01 11.96 5.41
N ARG A 71 10.24 11.57 4.39
CA ARG A 71 9.03 12.29 3.96
C ARG A 71 7.87 12.05 4.92
N TYR A 72 7.05 13.08 5.13
CA TYR A 72 5.80 12.96 5.89
C TYR A 72 4.64 12.55 4.99
N TYR A 73 3.83 11.61 5.47
CA TYR A 73 2.61 11.17 4.80
C TYR A 73 1.47 10.94 5.79
N TYR A 74 0.24 11.04 5.30
CA TYR A 74 -0.98 10.79 6.05
C TYR A 74 -1.90 9.86 5.27
N ASP A 75 -2.39 8.80 5.92
CA ASP A 75 -3.31 7.85 5.30
C ASP A 75 -4.75 8.19 5.74
N LEU A 76 -5.63 8.51 4.80
CA LEU A 76 -7.04 8.85 5.03
C LEU A 76 -7.93 8.02 4.11
N GLN A 77 -8.85 7.23 4.67
CA GLN A 77 -9.80 6.40 3.91
C GLN A 77 -9.14 5.49 2.84
N GLY A 78 -7.94 4.96 3.12
CA GLY A 78 -7.18 4.13 2.16
C GLY A 78 -6.40 4.92 1.10
N HIS A 79 -6.40 6.25 1.18
CA HIS A 79 -5.63 7.14 0.32
C HIS A 79 -4.42 7.70 1.07
N ARG A 80 -3.26 7.70 0.42
CA ARG A 80 -2.03 8.29 0.97
C ARG A 80 -1.82 9.70 0.46
N TYR A 81 -1.62 10.62 1.39
CA TYR A 81 -1.29 12.00 1.14
C TYR A 81 0.16 12.27 1.52
N TRP A 82 0.89 12.99 0.68
CA TRP A 82 2.27 13.36 0.93
C TRP A 82 2.37 14.84 1.27
N LYS A 83 3.17 15.16 2.29
CA LYS A 83 3.46 16.55 2.64
C LYS A 83 4.24 17.22 1.51
N ASN A 84 3.81 18.41 1.15
CA ASN A 84 4.55 19.33 0.31
C ASN A 84 5.37 20.26 1.21
N SER A 85 6.66 20.37 0.96
CA SER A 85 7.62 21.15 1.75
C SER A 85 7.48 22.66 1.55
N LYS A 86 6.89 23.11 0.44
CA LYS A 86 6.70 24.53 0.09
C LYS A 86 5.55 25.17 0.85
N ASP A 87 4.43 24.47 0.99
CA ASP A 87 3.22 25.01 1.63
C ASP A 87 2.80 24.27 2.92
N GLY A 88 3.47 23.17 3.26
CA GLY A 88 3.19 22.35 4.44
C GLY A 88 1.91 21.53 4.35
N LYS A 89 1.20 21.54 3.21
CA LYS A 89 -0.07 20.81 3.04
C LYS A 89 0.17 19.39 2.55
N TYR A 90 -0.83 18.56 2.70
CA TYR A 90 -0.79 17.16 2.33
C TYR A 90 -1.61 16.94 1.07
N TYR A 91 -0.98 16.41 0.03
CA TYR A 91 -1.59 16.21 -1.28
C TYR A 91 -1.78 14.74 -1.58
N LEU A 92 -2.94 14.39 -2.15
CA LEU A 92 -3.23 13.04 -2.61
C LEU A 92 -2.19 12.61 -3.65
N PHE A 93 -1.60 11.43 -3.46
CA PHE A 93 -0.53 10.94 -4.32
C PHE A 93 -0.87 11.02 -5.81
N ASN A 94 0.05 11.58 -6.59
CA ASN A 94 0.06 11.60 -8.06
C ASN A 94 1.48 11.24 -8.53
N LYS A 95 1.61 10.47 -9.63
CA LYS A 95 2.88 10.15 -10.28
C LYS A 95 3.76 11.37 -10.57
N SER A 96 3.19 12.53 -10.86
CA SER A 96 3.96 13.75 -11.11
C SER A 96 4.73 14.25 -9.88
N MET A 97 4.37 13.81 -8.68
CA MET A 97 5.07 14.19 -7.44
C MET A 97 6.48 13.61 -7.36
N ASN A 98 6.75 12.48 -8.01
CA ASN A 98 8.07 11.85 -7.98
C ASN A 98 9.18 12.73 -8.57
N GLY A 99 8.84 13.59 -9.53
CA GLY A 99 9.76 14.53 -10.16
C GLY A 99 9.73 15.94 -9.55
N ASN A 100 8.87 16.19 -8.56
CA ASN A 100 8.73 17.51 -7.95
C ASN A 100 9.56 17.58 -6.65
N ASP A 101 10.48 18.53 -6.59
CA ASP A 101 11.33 18.78 -5.43
C ASP A 101 10.54 19.14 -4.17
N ASP A 102 9.37 19.76 -4.32
CA ASP A 102 8.46 20.08 -3.22
C ASP A 102 8.00 18.84 -2.43
N PHE A 103 8.07 17.64 -3.02
CA PHE A 103 7.67 16.38 -2.40
C PHE A 103 8.86 15.47 -2.08
N LYS A 104 10.09 15.96 -2.20
CA LYS A 104 11.30 15.22 -1.78
C LYS A 104 11.49 15.34 -0.27
N GLY A 105 11.96 14.25 0.33
CA GLY A 105 12.34 14.27 1.74
C GLY A 105 13.59 15.11 1.91
N THR A 106 13.64 15.93 2.94
CA THR A 106 14.91 16.50 3.39
C THR A 106 15.72 15.33 3.95
N ALA A 107 16.74 14.91 3.21
CA ALA A 107 17.79 14.07 3.76
C ALA A 107 18.41 14.86 4.92
N ASN A 108 18.13 14.43 6.15
CA ASN A 108 18.84 14.91 7.33
C ASN A 108 20.20 14.24 7.40
#